data_AF-A0A3P6SM02-F1
#
_entry.id   AF-A0A3P6SM02-F1
#
_cell.length_a   1.000
_cell.length_b   1.000
_cell.length_c   1.000
_cell.angle_alpha   90.00
_cell.angle_beta   90.00
_cell.angle_gamma   90.00
#
_symmetry.space_group_name_H-M   'P 1'
#
loop_
_entity.id
_entity.type
_entity.pdbx_description
1 polymer ?
#
loop_
_entity_poly.entity_id
_entity_poly.type
_entity_poly.pdbx_seq_one_letter_code
_entity_poly.pdbx_strand_id
1 'polypeptide(L)'
;MIAGIVWMLMLFIMVSTTADDFFSPNVASIVAHLKISESIAGVTFMAFGNGAPDIFGSIASVLSSPKPKAGFALGELLGAGIFVTSMVTATIILVKPFKIDVFSTIRDLIFYLIALACITFVFLYSTNVYIWEPAGYLALYA
;
A
#
# COMPACT_ATOMS: atom_id res chain seq x y z
N MET A 1 2.48 -9.27 -27.78
CA MET A 1 2.97 -9.78 -26.49
C MET A 1 4.28 -9.11 -26.07
N ILE A 2 5.35 -9.18 -26.88
CA ILE A 2 6.65 -8.54 -26.56
C ILE A 2 6.54 -7.02 -26.35
N ALA A 3 5.83 -6.31 -27.23
CA ALA A 3 5.63 -4.85 -27.10
C ALA A 3 4.93 -4.45 -25.78
N GLY A 4 3.99 -5.28 -25.28
CA GLY A 4 3.32 -5.02 -24.01
C GLY A 4 4.24 -5.20 -22.81
N ILE A 5 5.11 -6.21 -22.84
CA ILE A 5 6.12 -6.43 -21.79
C ILE A 5 7.11 -5.26 -21.75
N VAL A 6 7.61 -4.84 -22.91
CA VAL A 6 8.50 -3.68 -23.02
C VAL A 6 7.83 -2.41 -22.49
N TRP A 7 6.55 -2.21 -22.81
CA TRP A 7 5.78 -1.08 -22.31
C TRP A 7 5.63 -1.10 -20.77
N MET A 8 5.31 -2.27 -20.18
CA MET A 8 5.22 -2.37 -18.72
C MET A 8 6.55 -2.12 -18.02
N LEU A 9 7.66 -2.64 -18.56
CA LEU A 9 9.00 -2.38 -18.03
C LEU A 9 9.35 -0.89 -18.11
N MET A 10 9.02 -0.24 -19.22
CA MET A 10 9.24 1.21 -19.38
C MET A 10 8.45 2.01 -18.33
N LEU A 11 7.16 1.69 -18.13
CA LEU A 11 6.34 2.35 -17.12
C LEU A 11 6.87 2.12 -15.71
N PHE A 12 7.31 0.89 -15.39
CA PHE A 12 7.88 0.56 -14.09
C PHE A 12 9.15 1.38 -13.80
N ILE A 13 10.07 1.47 -14.77
CA ILE A 13 11.29 2.27 -14.64
C ILE A 13 10.96 3.77 -14.48
N MET A 14 10.02 4.29 -15.27
CA MET A 14 9.59 5.69 -15.17
C MET A 14 8.99 6.02 -13.80
N VAL A 15 8.12 5.16 -13.27
CA VAL A 15 7.55 5.35 -11.93
C VAL A 15 8.61 5.26 -10.84
N SER A 16 9.51 4.26 -10.91
CA SER A 16 10.60 4.09 -9.93
C SER A 16 11.54 5.30 -9.91
N THR A 17 12.03 5.73 -11.07
CA THR A 17 12.94 6.89 -11.18
C THR A 17 12.26 8.18 -10.74
N THR A 18 10.98 8.37 -11.08
CA THR A 18 10.22 9.55 -10.63
C THR A 18 10.04 9.53 -9.10
N ALA A 19 9.81 8.36 -8.51
CA ALA A 19 9.68 8.22 -7.06
C ALA A 19 10.99 8.55 -6.33
N ASP A 20 12.12 8.07 -6.84
CA ASP A 20 13.44 8.30 -6.23
C ASP A 20 13.91 9.75 -6.39
N ASP A 21 13.80 10.32 -7.60
CA ASP A 21 14.37 11.64 -7.92
C ASP A 21 13.44 12.81 -7.52
N PHE A 22 12.12 12.61 -7.56
CA PHE A 22 11.16 13.69 -7.30
C PHE A 22 10.33 13.47 -6.04
N PHE A 23 9.77 12.27 -5.82
CA PHE A 23 8.86 12.07 -4.70
C PHE A 23 9.57 12.10 -3.35
N SER A 24 10.63 11.30 -3.17
CA SER A 24 11.35 11.20 -1.91
C SER A 24 11.96 12.53 -1.42
N PRO A 25 12.67 13.32 -2.27
CA PRO A 25 13.27 14.59 -1.84
C PRO A 25 12.20 15.66 -1.53
N ASN A 26 11.09 15.68 -2.28
CA ASN A 26 10.01 16.62 -2.03
C ASN A 26 9.30 16.31 -0.70
N VAL A 27 9.03 15.04 -0.40
CA VAL A 27 8.48 14.64 0.91
C VAL A 27 9.43 15.03 2.04
N ALA A 28 10.73 14.77 1.91
CA ALA A 28 11.73 15.14 2.90
C ALA A 28 11.76 16.67 3.13
N SER A 29 11.68 17.47 2.07
CA SER A 29 11.63 18.93 2.16
C SER A 29 10.36 19.42 2.86
N ILE A 30 9.19 18.86 2.53
CA ILE A 30 7.91 19.20 3.18
C ILE A 30 7.96 18.90 4.68
N VAL A 31 8.51 17.73 5.05
CA VAL A 31 8.63 17.28 6.44
C VAL A 31 9.57 18.20 7.23
N ALA A 32 10.68 18.62 6.62
CA ALA A 32 11.60 19.58 7.20
C ALA A 32 10.95 20.96 7.43
N HIS A 33 10.13 21.43 6.49
CA HIS A 33 9.40 22.70 6.62
C HIS A 33 8.30 22.62 7.70
N LEU A 34 7.59 21.50 7.77
CA LEU A 34 6.51 21.28 8.74
C LEU A 34 7.02 20.87 10.14
N LYS A 35 8.33 20.63 10.30
CA LYS A 35 8.96 20.12 11.54
C LYS A 35 8.32 18.83 12.08
N ILE A 36 7.88 17.96 11.17
CA ILE A 36 7.30 16.65 11.50
C ILE A 36 8.43 15.62 11.59
N SER A 37 8.26 14.56 12.39
CA SER A 37 9.25 13.47 12.44
C SER A 37 9.27 12.66 11.14
N GLU A 38 10.45 12.23 10.71
CA GLU A 38 10.60 11.38 9.51
C GLU A 38 9.80 10.07 9.64
N SER A 39 9.60 9.57 10.86
CA SER A 39 8.75 8.40 11.11
C SER A 39 7.30 8.64 10.70
N ILE A 40 6.72 9.79 11.05
CA ILE A 40 5.34 10.15 10.67
C ILE A 40 5.26 10.39 9.15
N ALA A 41 6.29 10.99 8.57
CA ALA A 41 6.38 11.15 7.12
C ALA A 41 6.30 9.82 6.36
N GLY A 42 7.01 8.81 6.87
CA GLY A 42 6.99 7.45 6.33
C GLY A 42 5.63 6.79 6.42
N VAL A 43 5.00 6.80 7.61
CA VAL A 43 3.69 6.14 7.80
C VAL A 43 2.52 6.86 7.13
N THR A 44 2.67 8.13 6.74
CA THR A 44 1.60 8.89 6.09
C THR A 44 1.90 9.18 4.62
N PHE A 45 2.89 10.02 4.32
CA PHE A 45 3.13 10.48 2.94
C PHE A 45 3.69 9.37 2.07
N MET A 46 4.69 8.62 2.54
CA MET A 46 5.25 7.51 1.76
C MET A 46 4.24 6.36 1.61
N ALA A 47 3.54 6.01 2.69
CA ALA A 47 2.48 5.01 2.64
C ALA A 47 1.36 5.38 1.65
N PHE A 48 0.91 6.64 1.67
CA PHE A 48 -0.11 7.14 0.74
C PHE A 48 0.39 7.15 -0.71
N GLY A 49 1.63 7.62 -0.95
CA GLY A 49 2.24 7.63 -2.28
C GLY A 49 2.36 6.23 -2.88
N ASN A 50 2.75 5.24 -2.07
CA ASN A 50 2.84 3.85 -2.50
C ASN A 50 1.47 3.24 -2.85
N GLY A 51 0.42 3.54 -2.08
CA GLY A 51 -0.92 2.99 -2.31
C GLY A 51 -1.74 3.73 -3.37
N ALA A 52 -1.32 4.92 -3.82
CA ALA A 52 -2.08 5.69 -4.80
C ALA A 52 -2.24 4.96 -6.15
N PRO A 53 -1.18 4.40 -6.78
CA PRO A 53 -1.32 3.60 -8.00
C PRO A 53 -2.29 2.42 -7.86
N ASP A 54 -2.29 1.73 -6.72
CA ASP A 54 -3.15 0.59 -6.43
C ASP A 54 -4.63 0.99 -6.37
N ILE A 55 -4.92 2.14 -5.73
CA ILE A 55 -6.28 2.72 -5.67
C ILE A 55 -6.74 3.10 -7.09
N PHE A 56 -5.90 3.78 -7.87
CA PHE A 56 -6.26 4.16 -9.24
C PHE A 56 -6.45 2.94 -10.14
N GLY A 57 -5.61 1.91 -10.01
CA GLY A 57 -5.75 0.63 -10.71
C GLY A 57 -7.06 -0.07 -10.37
N SER A 58 -7.40 -0.11 -9.08
CA SER A 58 -8.67 -0.65 -8.60
C SER A 58 -9.87 0.10 -9.17
N ILE A 59 -9.87 1.44 -9.14
CA ILE A 59 -10.94 2.26 -9.73
C ILE A 59 -11.04 2.03 -11.24
N ALA A 60 -9.93 2.05 -11.96
CA ALA A 60 -9.90 1.80 -13.41
C ALA A 60 -10.43 0.41 -13.77
N SER A 61 -10.16 -0.60 -12.94
CA SER A 61 -10.67 -1.96 -13.13
C SER A 61 -12.19 -2.04 -12.97
N VAL A 62 -12.77 -1.30 -12.01
CA VAL A 62 -14.22 -1.21 -11.79
C VAL A 62 -14.90 -0.45 -12.92
N LEU A 63 -14.29 0.62 -13.41
CA LEU A 63 -14.83 1.43 -14.52
C LEU A 63 -14.75 0.71 -15.87
N SER A 64 -13.72 -0.11 -16.09
CA SER A 64 -13.46 -0.75 -17.39
C SER A 64 -14.12 -2.12 -17.55
N SER A 65 -14.53 -2.78 -16.46
CA SER A 65 -15.11 -4.13 -16.51
C SER A 65 -16.55 -4.18 -15.96
N PRO A 66 -17.50 -4.82 -16.68
CA PRO A 66 -18.88 -4.99 -16.20
C PRO A 66 -19.04 -5.85 -14.94
N LYS A 67 -18.00 -6.62 -14.59
CA LYS A 67 -17.96 -7.48 -13.39
C LYS A 67 -16.77 -7.05 -12.52
N PRO A 68 -17.00 -6.48 -11.33
CA PRO A 68 -15.93 -6.14 -10.41
C PRO A 68 -15.23 -7.43 -9.93
N LYS A 69 -13.91 -7.52 -10.12
CA LYS A 69 -13.09 -8.63 -9.65
C LYS A 69 -12.61 -8.38 -8.24
N ALA A 70 -13.53 -8.35 -7.27
CA ALA A 70 -13.18 -8.03 -5.89
C ALA A 70 -12.16 -9.01 -5.28
N GLY A 71 -12.15 -10.28 -5.70
CA GLY A 71 -11.13 -11.25 -5.29
C GLY A 71 -9.71 -10.91 -5.76
N PHE A 72 -9.56 -10.15 -6.84
CA PHE A 72 -8.24 -9.68 -7.30
C PHE A 72 -7.69 -8.60 -6.37
N ALA A 73 -8.53 -7.66 -5.95
CA ALA A 73 -8.16 -6.60 -5.02
C ALA A 73 -7.73 -7.16 -3.65
N LEU A 74 -8.43 -8.20 -3.15
CA LEU A 74 -8.03 -8.89 -1.91
C LEU A 74 -6.66 -9.57 -2.04
N GLY A 75 -6.44 -10.27 -3.16
CA GLY A 75 -5.16 -10.94 -3.43
C GLY A 75 -4.00 -9.96 -3.55
N GLU A 76 -4.23 -8.81 -4.18
CA GLU A 76 -3.28 -7.71 -4.28
C GLU A 76 -2.92 -7.14 -2.90
N LEU A 77 -3.92 -6.82 -2.07
CA LEU A 77 -3.71 -6.26 -0.73
C LEU A 77 -2.90 -7.21 0.16
N LEU A 78 -3.29 -8.50 0.16
CA LEU A 78 -2.57 -9.57 0.86
C LEU A 78 -1.14 -9.72 0.36
N GLY A 79 -0.97 -9.80 -0.95
CA GLY A 79 0.31 -10.00 -1.60
C GLY A 79 1.27 -8.85 -1.34
N ALA A 80 0.81 -7.61 -1.45
CA ALA A 80 1.58 -6.42 -1.18
C ALA A 80 2.07 -6.38 0.28
N GLY A 81 1.17 -6.63 1.25
CA GLY A 81 1.54 -6.65 2.66
C GLY A 81 2.56 -7.73 3.01
N ILE A 82 2.38 -8.95 2.50
CA ILE A 82 3.34 -10.05 2.70
C ILE A 82 4.69 -9.73 2.02
N PHE A 83 4.67 -9.18 0.81
CA PHE A 83 5.88 -8.80 0.09
C PHE A 83 6.68 -7.72 0.83
N VAL A 84 6.02 -6.66 1.29
CA VAL A 84 6.70 -5.58 2.03
C VAL A 84 7.26 -6.10 3.36
N THR A 85 6.48 -6.86 4.12
CA THR A 85 6.92 -7.36 5.43
C THR A 85 8.03 -8.40 5.33
N SER A 86 8.01 -9.26 4.32
CA SER A 86 9.02 -10.32 4.15
C SER A 86 10.24 -9.87 3.34
N MET A 87 10.06 -9.43 2.10
CA MET A 87 11.16 -9.14 1.16
C MET A 87 11.77 -7.77 1.40
N VAL A 88 10.96 -6.72 1.52
CA VAL A 88 11.47 -5.35 1.68
C VAL A 88 12.15 -5.21 3.03
N THR A 89 11.51 -5.62 4.12
CA THR A 89 12.11 -5.59 5.47
C THR A 89 13.39 -6.42 5.54
N ALA A 90 13.41 -7.65 4.99
CA ALA A 90 14.63 -8.46 4.99
C ALA A 90 15.79 -7.78 4.25
N THR A 91 15.50 -7.13 3.12
CA THR A 91 16.50 -6.39 2.35
C THR A 91 17.04 -5.20 3.14
N ILE A 92 16.18 -4.44 3.82
CA ILE A 92 16.61 -3.30 4.65
C ILE A 92 17.53 -3.78 5.79
N ILE A 93 17.18 -4.89 6.45
CA ILE A 93 18.00 -5.46 7.54
C ILE A 93 19.38 -5.89 7.03
N LEU A 94 19.46 -6.48 5.83
CA LEU A 94 20.72 -6.90 5.22
C LEU A 94 21.61 -5.72 4.83
N VAL A 95 21.02 -4.62 4.33
CA VAL A 95 21.78 -3.44 3.89
C VAL A 95 22.22 -2.58 5.08
N LYS A 96 21.33 -2.33 6.04
CA LYS A 96 21.61 -1.47 7.19
C LYS A 96 20.92 -2.03 8.44
N PRO A 97 21.64 -2.73 9.32
CA PRO A 97 21.04 -3.26 10.54
C PRO A 97 20.57 -2.11 11.43
N PHE A 98 19.31 -2.19 11.88
CA PHE A 98 18.68 -1.22 12.77
C PHE A 98 17.96 -1.94 13.90
N LYS A 99 17.81 -1.29 15.05
CA LYS A 99 17.00 -1.82 16.15
C LYS A 99 15.53 -1.58 15.85
N ILE A 100 14.78 -2.67 15.73
CA ILE A 100 13.33 -2.64 15.56
C ILE A 100 12.66 -2.60 16.93
N ASP A 101 11.65 -1.74 17.09
CA ASP A 101 10.72 -1.86 18.20
C ASP A 101 9.72 -3.00 17.91
N VAL A 102 10.03 -4.16 18.48
CA VAL A 102 9.26 -5.40 18.27
C VAL A 102 7.83 -5.25 18.76
N PHE A 103 7.60 -4.44 19.80
CA PHE A 103 6.25 -4.27 20.36
C PHE A 103 5.36 -3.45 19.42
N SER A 104 5.85 -2.32 18.92
CA SER A 104 5.12 -1.53 17.92
C SER A 104 4.88 -2.32 16.63
N THR A 105 5.90 -3.04 16.15
CA THR A 105 5.80 -3.83 14.91
C THR A 105 4.76 -4.96 15.01
N ILE A 106 4.76 -5.70 16.12
CA ILE A 106 3.76 -6.77 16.35
C ILE A 106 2.36 -6.17 16.50
N ARG A 107 2.22 -5.06 17.23
CA ARG A 107 0.93 -4.36 17.36
C ARG A 107 0.39 -4.00 15.97
N ASP A 108 1.20 -3.34 15.15
CA ASP A 108 0.77 -2.87 13.82
C ASP A 108 0.43 -4.06 12.89
N LEU A 109 1.19 -5.16 12.98
CA LEU A 109 0.90 -6.41 12.25
C LEU A 109 -0.42 -7.06 12.70
N ILE A 110 -0.71 -7.06 14.01
CA ILE A 110 -1.98 -7.59 14.54
C ILE A 110 -3.15 -6.72 14.05
N PHE A 111 -3.05 -5.39 14.11
CA PHE A 111 -4.09 -4.51 13.57
C PHE A 111 -4.32 -4.74 12.07
N TYR A 112 -3.23 -4.91 11.31
CA TYR A 112 -3.31 -5.26 9.89
C TYR A 112 -4.04 -6.60 9.67
N LEU A 113 -3.68 -7.65 10.42
CA LEU A 113 -4.33 -8.97 10.33
C LEU A 113 -5.81 -8.92 10.74
N ILE A 114 -6.18 -8.13 11.74
CA ILE A 114 -7.57 -7.94 12.17
C ILE A 114 -8.36 -7.24 11.06
N ALA A 115 -7.83 -6.15 10.49
CA ALA A 115 -8.49 -5.42 9.40
C ALA A 115 -8.71 -6.35 8.19
N LEU A 116 -7.70 -7.13 7.85
CA LEU A 116 -7.74 -8.11 6.78
C LEU A 116 -8.75 -9.23 7.02
N ALA A 117 -8.81 -9.77 8.24
CA ALA A 117 -9.79 -10.77 8.64
C ALA A 117 -11.22 -10.22 8.58
N CYS A 118 -11.41 -8.97 9.01
CA CYS A 118 -12.69 -8.27 8.93
C CYS A 118 -13.13 -8.09 7.46
N ILE A 119 -12.24 -7.62 6.59
CA ILE A 119 -12.52 -7.46 5.16
C ILE A 119 -12.89 -8.83 4.54
N THR A 120 -12.12 -9.88 4.83
CA THR A 120 -12.37 -11.22 4.30
C THR A 120 -13.71 -11.77 4.80
N PHE A 121 -14.06 -11.52 6.06
CA PHE A 121 -15.34 -11.91 6.63
C PHE A 121 -16.52 -11.20 5.94
N VAL A 122 -16.42 -9.89 5.73
CA VAL A 122 -17.44 -9.10 4.99
C VAL A 122 -17.61 -9.64 3.57
N PHE A 123 -16.52 -9.94 2.86
CA PHE A 123 -16.57 -10.50 1.51
C PHE A 123 -17.12 -11.94 1.44
N LEU A 124 -16.94 -12.75 2.48
CA LEU A 124 -17.44 -14.13 2.54
C LEU A 124 -18.93 -14.20 2.89
N TYR A 125 -19.41 -13.28 3.76
CA TYR A 125 -20.78 -13.31 4.27
C TYR A 125 -21.74 -12.38 3.53
N SER A 126 -21.23 -11.30 2.92
CA SER A 126 -22.05 -10.27 2.27
C SER A 126 -21.93 -10.35 0.75
N THR A 127 -23.06 -10.60 0.07
CA THR A 127 -23.13 -10.62 -1.40
C THR A 127 -23.11 -9.21 -2.00
N ASN A 128 -23.34 -8.17 -1.19
CA ASN A 128 -23.37 -6.76 -1.59
C ASN A 128 -22.46 -5.94 -0.68
N VAL A 129 -21.58 -5.13 -1.27
CA VAL A 129 -20.73 -4.18 -0.55
C VAL A 129 -21.45 -2.84 -0.48
N TYR A 130 -21.68 -2.34 0.74
CA TYR A 130 -22.33 -1.05 0.98
C TYR A 130 -21.28 0.01 1.30
N ILE A 131 -21.56 1.28 0.98
CA ILE A 131 -20.59 2.39 1.14
C ILE A 131 -20.15 2.65 2.58
N TRP A 132 -20.92 2.19 3.57
CA TRP A 132 -20.58 2.34 4.98
C TRP A 132 -19.44 1.41 5.43
N GLU A 133 -19.23 0.28 4.74
CA GLU A 133 -18.15 -0.67 5.03
C GLU A 133 -16.76 -0.06 4.74
N PRO A 134 -16.46 0.46 3.53
CA PRO A 134 -15.21 1.17 3.26
C PRO A 134 -15.10 2.48 4.06
N ALA A 135 -16.20 3.16 4.37
CA ALA A 135 -16.18 4.34 5.25
C ALA A 135 -15.75 3.97 6.69
N GLY A 136 -16.18 2.82 7.20
CA GLY A 136 -15.75 2.29 8.49
C GLY A 136 -14.25 1.98 8.54
N TYR A 137 -13.68 1.45 7.47
CA TYR A 137 -12.23 1.22 7.37
C TYR A 137 -11.44 2.52 7.28
N LEU A 138 -11.96 3.54 6.58
CA LEU A 138 -11.39 4.89 6.58
C LEU A 138 -11.37 5.51 7.97
N ALA A 139 -12.42 5.30 8.76
CA ALA A 139 -12.49 5.76 10.15
C ALA A 139 -11.54 4.98 11.08
N LEU A 140 -11.24 3.71 10.77
CA LEU A 140 -10.26 2.91 11.51
C LEU A 140 -8.81 3.34 11.20
N TYR A 141 -8.58 3.85 9.99
CA TYR A 141 -7.30 4.38 9.55
C TYR A 141 -6.99 5.79 10.11
N ALA A 142 -8.03 6.61 10.33
CA ALA A 142 -7.93 7.98 10.84
C ALA A 142 -7.71 8.04 12.36
#